data_AF-A0A7S3BD17-F1
#
_entry.id   AF-A0A7S3BD17-F1
#
_cell.length_a   1.000
_cell.length_b   1.000
_cell.length_c   1.000
_cell.angle_alpha   90.00
_cell.angle_beta   90.00
_cell.angle_gamma   90.00
#
_symmetry.space_group_name_H-M   'P 1'
#
loop_
_entity.id
_entity.type
_entity.pdbx_description
1 polymer ?
#
loop_
_entity_poly.entity_id
_entity_poly.type
_entity_poly.pdbx_seq_one_letter_code
_entity_poly.pdbx_strand_id
1 'polypeptide(L)'
;MQVWFEKGGVNDKKAMHLTPERSFPVRAAYDWVNAQTGGAHVLYTRVPIADETAPEEQDFDQLVSELSAFVLSTARGKGGDRGGGGAGGDTGDDTALVFNCHMGRGRTTTGMVCGSIMLRAANGWKPPAGGVSALPEPMAEGRNLKRGEFGGILKLLASLEEMHQGLGLRSKLLVDLCADECDEVTSLVDASAKCLEKSAKAEAMALAGEAASGPVPRAGPAESSGSPEFWRHRGLKYLERYAYLLLFSGYALLTAKGGFSLTFTEWMKKHWVFKRLIRELVLS
;
A
#
# COMPACT_ATOMS: atom_id res chain seq x y z
N MET A 1 -1.71 20.45 25.82
CA MET A 1 -2.08 19.84 24.53
C MET A 1 -3.20 20.70 23.94
N GLN A 2 -3.08 21.18 22.70
CA GLN A 2 -4.15 21.94 22.05
C GLN A 2 -5.13 20.94 21.43
N VAL A 3 -6.42 21.05 21.76
CA VAL A 3 -7.47 20.16 21.24
C VAL A 3 -8.39 20.99 20.36
N TRP A 4 -8.74 20.44 19.21
CA TRP A 4 -9.66 21.06 18.25
C TRP A 4 -11.01 20.37 18.38
N PHE A 5 -12.09 21.14 18.49
CA PHE A 5 -13.44 20.61 18.44
C PHE A 5 -14.32 21.58 17.66
N GLU A 6 -15.18 21.01 16.83
CA GLU A 6 -16.08 21.77 15.98
C GLU A 6 -17.45 21.86 16.67
N LYS A 7 -17.92 23.08 16.93
CA LYS A 7 -19.28 23.34 17.41
C LYS A 7 -19.92 24.38 16.51
N GLY A 8 -20.87 23.96 15.67
CA GLY A 8 -21.64 24.85 14.80
C GLY A 8 -20.89 25.39 13.57
N GLY A 9 -19.90 24.64 13.05
CA GLY A 9 -19.22 24.98 11.78
C GLY A 9 -18.18 26.10 11.87
N VAL A 10 -17.80 26.53 13.08
CA VAL A 10 -16.70 27.46 13.33
C VAL A 10 -15.63 26.76 14.16
N ASN A 11 -14.39 26.73 13.64
CA ASN A 11 -13.24 26.17 14.34
C ASN A 11 -12.85 27.10 15.50
N ASP A 12 -13.24 26.77 16.72
CA ASP A 12 -12.87 27.52 17.93
C ASP A 12 -11.55 26.98 18.51
N LYS A 13 -10.53 27.86 18.61
CA LYS A 13 -9.21 27.51 19.16
C LYS A 13 -9.19 27.79 20.66
N LYS A 14 -9.40 26.76 21.48
CA LYS A 14 -9.21 26.87 22.94
C LYS A 14 -8.04 26.03 23.42
N ALA A 15 -7.09 26.69 24.07
CA ALA A 15 -6.06 26.01 24.85
C ALA A 15 -6.70 25.49 26.14
N MET A 16 -6.98 24.19 26.19
CA MET A 16 -7.44 23.53 27.41
C MET A 16 -6.25 22.99 28.20
N HIS A 17 -6.24 23.25 29.50
CA HIS A 17 -5.33 22.59 30.43
C HIS A 17 -5.89 21.19 30.71
N LEU A 18 -5.37 20.17 30.03
CA LEU A 18 -5.75 18.78 30.29
C LEU A 18 -5.06 18.33 31.58
N THR A 19 -5.83 17.98 32.61
CA THR A 19 -5.29 17.26 33.75
C THR A 19 -5.03 15.79 33.35
N PRO A 20 -3.85 15.22 33.66
CA PRO A 20 -3.49 13.85 33.26
C PRO A 20 -4.43 12.75 33.77
N GLU A 21 -5.23 13.06 34.79
CA GLU A 21 -6.19 12.19 35.49
C GLU A 21 -7.28 11.59 34.57
N ARG A 22 -7.42 12.10 33.34
CA ARG A 22 -8.39 11.60 32.34
C ARG A 22 -7.74 11.15 31.03
N SER A 23 -6.47 10.75 31.07
CA SER A 23 -5.80 10.13 29.93
C SER A 23 -5.72 8.62 30.13
N PHE A 24 -6.06 7.85 29.09
CA PHE A 24 -5.88 6.40 29.06
C PHE A 24 -5.25 5.97 27.74
N PRO A 25 -4.54 4.82 27.72
CA PRO A 25 -3.98 4.27 26.48
C PRO A 25 -5.05 4.08 25.42
N VAL A 26 -4.68 4.19 24.13
CA VAL A 26 -5.62 4.01 23.00
C VAL A 26 -6.39 2.68 23.11
N ARG A 27 -5.75 1.59 23.54
CA ARG A 27 -6.42 0.30 23.76
C ARG A 27 -7.55 0.40 24.78
N ALA A 28 -7.29 1.05 25.93
CA ALA A 28 -8.31 1.29 26.95
C ALA A 28 -9.46 2.18 26.45
N ALA A 29 -9.21 3.04 25.45
CA ALA A 29 -10.27 3.81 24.78
C ALA A 29 -11.25 2.89 24.06
N TYR A 30 -10.74 1.94 23.28
CA TYR A 30 -11.58 0.99 22.56
C TYR A 30 -12.29 0.01 23.51
N ASP A 31 -11.61 -0.43 24.57
CA ASP A 31 -12.23 -1.24 25.62
C ASP A 31 -13.39 -0.48 26.30
N TRP A 32 -13.19 0.82 26.56
CA TRP A 32 -14.24 1.69 27.11
C TRP A 32 -15.42 1.88 26.16
N VAL A 33 -15.17 2.02 24.84
CA VAL A 33 -16.23 2.07 23.81
C VAL A 33 -17.03 0.77 23.80
N ASN A 34 -16.36 -0.38 23.84
CA ASN A 34 -17.01 -1.70 23.86
C ASN A 34 -17.82 -1.96 25.14
N ALA A 35 -17.48 -1.28 26.24
CA ALA A 35 -18.24 -1.35 27.49
C ALA A 35 -19.53 -0.49 27.46
N GLN A 36 -19.71 0.39 26.47
CA GLN A 36 -20.93 1.19 26.33
C GLN A 36 -22.09 0.36 25.75
N THR A 37 -23.30 0.57 26.25
CA THR A 37 -24.51 -0.08 25.70
C THR A 37 -25.00 0.64 24.45
N GLY A 38 -25.37 -0.12 23.40
CA GLY A 38 -25.91 0.41 22.15
C GLY A 38 -24.87 1.00 21.18
N GLY A 39 -23.57 0.89 21.47
CA GLY A 39 -22.49 1.26 20.56
C GLY A 39 -22.10 0.12 19.60
N ALA A 40 -21.41 0.47 18.51
CA ALA A 40 -20.80 -0.54 17.64
C ALA A 40 -19.66 -1.26 18.39
N HIS A 41 -19.57 -2.58 18.22
CA HIS A 41 -18.46 -3.35 18.75
C HIS A 41 -17.21 -3.11 17.90
N VAL A 42 -16.11 -2.66 18.52
CA VAL A 42 -14.88 -2.29 17.82
C VAL A 42 -13.74 -3.19 18.26
N LEU A 43 -13.13 -3.89 17.30
CA LEU A 43 -11.88 -4.60 17.53
C LEU A 43 -10.70 -3.68 17.22
N TYR A 44 -9.81 -3.50 18.20
CA TYR A 44 -8.59 -2.71 18.01
C TYR A 44 -7.35 -3.59 17.94
N THR A 45 -6.63 -3.45 16.82
CA THR A 45 -5.31 -4.05 16.61
C THR A 45 -4.29 -2.99 16.18
N ARG A 46 -3.01 -3.29 16.41
CA ARG A 46 -1.89 -2.39 16.07
C ARG A 46 -0.86 -3.14 15.24
N VAL A 47 -0.70 -2.73 13.99
CA VAL A 47 0.36 -3.21 13.09
C VAL A 47 1.49 -2.16 13.07
N PRO A 48 2.72 -2.48 13.50
CA PRO A 48 3.81 -1.52 13.65
C PRO A 48 4.54 -1.22 12.33
N ILE A 49 3.82 -0.72 11.31
CA ILE A 49 4.44 -0.37 10.02
C ILE A 49 5.31 0.89 10.17
N ALA A 50 6.58 0.78 9.78
CA ALA A 50 7.54 1.89 9.76
C ALA A 50 7.11 3.04 8.82
N ASP A 51 7.50 4.27 9.15
CA ASP A 51 7.15 5.45 8.36
C ASP A 51 8.06 5.60 7.13
N GLU A 52 7.52 6.11 6.02
CA GLU A 52 8.20 6.36 4.74
C GLU A 52 8.96 5.19 4.07
N THR A 53 9.00 3.98 4.64
CA THR A 53 9.62 2.79 4.02
C THR A 53 8.58 1.77 3.54
N ALA A 54 8.99 0.84 2.68
CA ALA A 54 8.20 -0.35 2.41
C ALA A 54 7.99 -1.15 3.71
N PRO A 55 6.80 -1.73 3.97
CA PRO A 55 6.63 -2.65 5.09
C PRO A 55 7.58 -3.83 4.97
N GLU A 56 8.08 -4.32 6.10
CA GLU A 56 8.89 -5.54 6.13
C GLU A 56 7.99 -6.77 5.92
N GLU A 57 8.58 -7.92 5.58
CA GLU A 57 7.83 -9.17 5.33
C GLU A 57 6.97 -9.56 6.55
N GLN A 58 7.48 -9.34 7.76
CA GLN A 58 6.79 -9.63 9.02
C GLN A 58 5.60 -8.68 9.28
N ASP A 59 5.63 -7.46 8.75
CA ASP A 59 4.49 -6.54 8.85
C ASP A 59 3.28 -7.08 8.08
N PHE A 60 3.54 -7.69 6.91
CA PHE A 60 2.49 -8.38 6.14
C PHE A 60 1.98 -9.61 6.87
N ASP A 61 2.85 -10.40 7.52
CA ASP A 61 2.42 -11.55 8.32
C ASP A 61 1.50 -11.13 9.47
N GLN A 62 1.84 -10.05 10.18
CA GLN A 62 0.98 -9.50 11.22
C GLN A 62 -0.36 -9.06 10.64
N LEU A 63 -0.35 -8.31 9.53
CA LEU A 63 -1.58 -7.86 8.87
C LEU A 63 -2.47 -9.04 8.45
N VAL A 64 -1.88 -10.11 7.91
CA VAL A 64 -2.61 -11.33 7.56
C VAL A 64 -3.20 -12.01 8.80
N SER A 65 -2.41 -12.14 9.87
CA SER A 65 -2.85 -12.73 11.13
C SER A 65 -4.09 -12.03 11.68
N GLU A 66 -4.07 -10.69 11.71
CA GLU A 66 -5.16 -9.87 12.24
C GLU A 66 -6.40 -9.87 11.35
N LEU A 67 -6.24 -9.92 10.03
CA LEU A 67 -7.35 -9.76 9.08
C LEU A 67 -7.95 -11.08 8.59
N SER A 68 -7.20 -12.19 8.64
CA SER A 68 -7.57 -13.46 7.99
C SER A 68 -8.94 -13.98 8.45
N ALA A 69 -9.21 -14.01 9.75
CA ALA A 69 -10.47 -14.49 10.29
C ALA A 69 -11.68 -13.71 9.73
N PHE A 70 -11.57 -12.38 9.74
CA PHE A 70 -12.60 -11.48 9.19
C PHE A 70 -12.75 -11.63 7.67
N VAL A 71 -11.63 -11.67 6.94
CA VAL A 71 -11.62 -11.81 5.48
C VAL A 71 -12.30 -13.11 5.05
N LEU A 72 -11.99 -14.21 5.74
CA LEU A 72 -12.53 -15.53 5.41
C LEU A 72 -14.00 -15.68 5.81
N SER A 73 -14.45 -15.10 6.93
CA SER A 73 -15.87 -15.11 7.30
C SER A 73 -16.72 -14.30 6.30
N THR A 74 -16.23 -13.11 5.92
CA THR A 74 -16.91 -12.21 4.97
C THR A 74 -17.00 -12.83 3.57
N ALA A 75 -15.95 -13.49 3.11
CA ALA A 75 -15.95 -14.16 1.79
C ALA A 75 -16.92 -15.35 1.73
N ARG A 76 -17.08 -16.10 2.83
CA ARG A 76 -18.04 -17.23 2.91
C ARG A 76 -19.50 -16.76 2.94
N GLY A 77 -19.78 -15.60 3.54
CA GLY A 77 -21.13 -15.04 3.64
C GLY A 77 -21.75 -14.58 2.31
N LYS A 78 -20.93 -14.32 1.27
CA LYS A 78 -21.40 -13.87 -0.05
C LYS A 78 -21.73 -15.01 -1.05
N GLY A 79 -21.62 -16.27 -0.63
CA GLY A 79 -21.92 -17.44 -1.47
C GLY A 79 -23.41 -17.76 -1.65
N GLY A 80 -24.31 -17.02 -0.99
CA GLY A 80 -25.76 -17.12 -1.17
C GLY A 80 -26.28 -16.02 -2.11
N ASP A 81 -26.71 -16.44 -3.29
CA ASP A 81 -27.59 -15.76 -4.26
C ASP A 81 -27.93 -14.27 -3.98
N ARG A 82 -27.24 -13.34 -4.65
CA ARG A 82 -27.76 -11.98 -4.89
C ARG A 82 -28.22 -11.85 -6.34
N GLY A 83 -29.16 -12.70 -6.74
CA GLY A 83 -30.07 -12.41 -7.84
C GLY A 83 -31.25 -11.56 -7.37
N GLY A 84 -31.33 -10.32 -7.87
CA GLY A 84 -32.59 -9.57 -7.95
C GLY A 84 -33.07 -8.85 -6.69
N GLY A 85 -33.61 -7.65 -6.90
CA GLY A 85 -34.04 -6.72 -5.84
C GLY A 85 -35.04 -7.30 -4.84
N GLY A 86 -34.83 -6.95 -3.57
CA GLY A 86 -35.77 -7.22 -2.49
C GLY A 86 -35.34 -6.47 -1.25
N ALA A 87 -36.11 -5.45 -0.87
CA ALA A 87 -36.02 -4.82 0.43
C ALA A 87 -36.43 -5.85 1.51
N GLY A 88 -35.54 -6.18 2.44
CA GLY A 88 -35.90 -7.03 3.59
C GLY A 88 -34.72 -7.69 4.30
N GLY A 89 -34.33 -7.11 5.45
CA GLY A 89 -33.73 -7.84 6.57
C GLY A 89 -32.28 -8.27 6.44
N ASP A 90 -31.35 -7.31 6.43
CA ASP A 90 -29.91 -7.57 6.57
C ASP A 90 -29.54 -7.64 8.05
N THR A 91 -29.28 -8.85 8.56
CA THR A 91 -28.59 -9.05 9.85
C THR A 91 -27.27 -9.79 9.62
N GLY A 92 -26.60 -9.53 8.49
CA GLY A 92 -25.17 -9.80 8.38
C GLY A 92 -24.43 -8.69 9.10
N ASP A 93 -23.57 -9.02 10.06
CA ASP A 93 -22.72 -8.04 10.75
C ASP A 93 -21.90 -7.25 9.72
N ASP A 94 -22.36 -6.06 9.36
CA ASP A 94 -21.70 -5.11 8.46
C ASP A 94 -20.43 -4.60 9.16
N THR A 95 -19.39 -5.43 9.11
CA THR A 95 -18.11 -5.17 9.76
C THR A 95 -17.22 -4.43 8.78
N ALA A 96 -16.92 -3.17 9.08
CA ALA A 96 -16.01 -2.34 8.33
C ALA A 96 -14.56 -2.46 8.86
N LEU A 97 -13.58 -2.47 7.95
CA LEU A 97 -12.17 -2.30 8.32
C LEU A 97 -11.82 -0.81 8.30
N VAL A 98 -11.37 -0.28 9.44
CA VAL A 98 -10.91 1.10 9.57
C VAL A 98 -9.42 1.13 9.80
N PHE A 99 -8.68 1.77 8.89
CA PHE A 99 -7.23 1.95 8.98
C PHE A 99 -6.92 3.39 9.37
N ASN A 100 -5.98 3.57 10.31
CA ASN A 100 -5.57 4.89 10.76
C ASN A 100 -4.04 4.95 10.96
N CYS A 101 -3.44 6.09 10.61
CA CYS A 101 -2.04 6.42 10.88
C CYS A 101 -1.91 7.93 11.20
N HIS A 102 -0.72 8.38 11.63
CA HIS A 102 -0.53 9.76 12.12
C HIS A 102 -1.04 10.85 11.17
N MET A 103 -0.78 10.73 9.87
CA MET A 103 -1.20 11.71 8.85
C MET A 103 -2.29 11.20 7.91
N GLY A 104 -2.78 9.97 8.10
CA GLY A 104 -3.77 9.36 7.21
C GLY A 104 -3.26 9.01 5.80
N ARG A 105 -1.96 9.22 5.50
CA ARG A 105 -1.41 9.08 4.15
C ARG A 105 -0.84 7.68 3.88
N GLY A 106 0.49 7.57 3.83
CA GLY A 106 1.17 6.38 3.32
C GLY A 106 0.93 5.07 4.08
N ARG A 107 0.73 5.07 5.41
CA ARG A 107 0.53 3.82 6.18
C ARG A 107 -0.91 3.32 6.13
N THR A 108 -1.88 4.23 6.29
CA THR A 108 -3.32 3.95 6.14
C THR A 108 -3.58 3.29 4.80
N THR A 109 -3.06 3.91 3.75
CA THR A 109 -3.27 3.53 2.37
C THR A 109 -2.66 2.17 2.02
N THR A 110 -1.45 1.87 2.50
CA THR A 110 -0.88 0.51 2.40
C THR A 110 -1.78 -0.52 3.09
N GLY A 111 -2.26 -0.22 4.31
CA GLY A 111 -3.16 -1.11 5.05
C GLY A 111 -4.48 -1.37 4.31
N MET A 112 -5.10 -0.32 3.78
CA MET A 112 -6.33 -0.42 3.00
C MET A 112 -6.16 -1.25 1.74
N VAL A 113 -5.07 -1.05 0.99
CA VAL A 113 -4.79 -1.86 -0.20
C VAL A 113 -4.54 -3.32 0.16
N CYS A 114 -3.76 -3.61 1.21
CA CYS A 114 -3.55 -4.98 1.66
C CYS A 114 -4.86 -5.66 2.10
N GLY A 115 -5.69 -4.98 2.89
CA GLY A 115 -7.01 -5.49 3.31
C GLY A 115 -7.93 -5.75 2.11
N SER A 116 -7.96 -4.84 1.14
CA SER A 116 -8.76 -4.96 -0.08
C SER A 116 -8.28 -6.12 -0.96
N ILE A 117 -6.96 -6.29 -1.12
CA ILE A 117 -6.34 -7.43 -1.81
C ILE A 117 -6.78 -8.73 -1.15
N MET A 118 -6.64 -8.86 0.18
CA MET A 118 -7.01 -10.07 0.91
C MET A 118 -8.49 -10.40 0.75
N LEU A 119 -9.37 -9.40 0.89
CA LEU A 119 -10.81 -9.58 0.74
C LEU A 119 -11.17 -10.04 -0.68
N ARG A 120 -10.64 -9.39 -1.72
CA ARG A 120 -10.91 -9.76 -3.12
C ARG A 120 -10.33 -11.14 -3.45
N ALA A 121 -9.13 -11.46 -2.98
CA ALA A 121 -8.52 -12.77 -3.15
C ALA A 121 -9.36 -13.88 -2.52
N ALA A 122 -9.84 -13.69 -1.29
CA ALA A 122 -10.73 -14.63 -0.61
C ALA A 122 -12.09 -14.80 -1.31
N ASN A 123 -12.59 -13.74 -1.94
CA ASN A 123 -13.80 -13.77 -2.78
C ASN A 123 -13.53 -14.34 -4.20
N GLY A 124 -12.34 -14.87 -4.48
CA GLY A 124 -12.04 -15.53 -5.75
C GLY A 124 -11.79 -14.58 -6.92
N TRP A 125 -11.19 -13.41 -6.67
CA TRP A 125 -10.87 -12.38 -7.66
C TRP A 125 -10.37 -12.93 -9.00
N LYS A 126 -10.95 -12.38 -10.08
CA LYS A 126 -10.55 -12.61 -11.47
C LYS A 126 -10.45 -11.26 -12.20
N PRO A 127 -9.56 -11.13 -13.19
CA PRO A 127 -9.51 -9.96 -14.06
C PRO A 127 -10.87 -9.70 -14.72
N PRO A 128 -11.24 -8.44 -14.97
CA PRO A 128 -12.43 -8.09 -15.75
C PRO A 128 -12.41 -8.75 -17.15
N ALA A 129 -13.56 -9.23 -17.60
CA ALA A 129 -13.70 -9.79 -18.95
C ALA A 129 -13.47 -8.71 -20.01
N GLY A 130 -12.69 -9.03 -21.05
CA GLY A 130 -12.34 -8.09 -22.11
C GLY A 130 -11.25 -7.07 -21.73
N GLY A 131 -10.64 -7.20 -20.56
CA GLY A 131 -9.49 -6.39 -20.15
C GLY A 131 -8.17 -6.79 -20.83
N VAL A 132 -7.08 -6.20 -20.33
CA VAL A 132 -5.71 -6.48 -20.78
C VAL A 132 -5.39 -7.98 -20.60
N SER A 133 -4.86 -8.62 -21.65
CA SER A 133 -4.54 -10.05 -21.67
C SER A 133 -3.09 -10.38 -21.31
N ALA A 134 -2.18 -9.41 -21.40
CA ALA A 134 -0.77 -9.56 -21.07
C ALA A 134 -0.17 -8.22 -20.66
N LEU A 135 0.85 -8.27 -19.79
CA LEU A 135 1.62 -7.10 -19.41
C LEU A 135 2.64 -6.74 -20.51
N PRO A 136 3.05 -5.46 -20.63
CA PRO A 136 4.13 -5.08 -21.52
C PRO A 136 5.44 -5.79 -21.18
N GLU A 137 6.26 -6.03 -22.21
CA GLU A 137 7.62 -6.54 -22.01
C GLU A 137 8.47 -5.53 -21.23
N PRO A 138 9.42 -5.97 -20.38
CA PRO A 138 10.12 -5.05 -19.48
C PRO A 138 10.91 -3.91 -20.13
N MET A 139 11.33 -4.10 -21.37
CA MET A 139 12.09 -3.13 -22.15
C MET A 139 11.28 -2.54 -23.33
N ALA A 140 9.95 -2.71 -23.31
CA ALA A 140 9.10 -2.16 -24.35
C ALA A 140 9.19 -0.62 -24.40
N GLU A 141 9.08 -0.07 -25.61
CA GLU A 141 8.87 1.37 -25.79
C GLU A 141 7.43 1.75 -25.40
N GLY A 142 7.21 2.99 -24.98
CA GLY A 142 5.87 3.50 -24.64
C GLY A 142 5.32 3.05 -23.28
N ARG A 143 6.15 2.46 -22.40
CA ARG A 143 5.78 2.09 -21.02
C ARG A 143 5.15 3.26 -20.26
N ASN A 144 4.04 3.00 -19.60
CA ASN A 144 3.32 3.96 -18.76
C ASN A 144 3.87 3.95 -17.33
N LEU A 145 4.89 4.77 -17.08
CA LEU A 145 5.52 4.89 -15.75
C LEU A 145 4.53 5.34 -14.66
N LYS A 146 3.50 6.10 -15.02
CA LYS A 146 2.42 6.51 -14.09
C LYS A 146 1.52 5.34 -13.66
N ARG A 147 1.54 4.24 -14.40
CA ARG A 147 0.91 2.96 -14.02
C ARG A 147 1.94 1.96 -13.48
N GLY A 148 3.14 2.41 -13.13
CA GLY A 148 4.17 1.59 -12.52
C GLY A 148 4.87 0.63 -13.48
N GLU A 149 4.81 0.88 -14.79
CA GLU A 149 5.46 0.06 -15.84
C GLU A 149 6.98 0.32 -15.93
N PHE A 150 7.67 0.39 -14.79
CA PHE A 150 9.12 0.46 -14.72
C PHE A 150 9.73 -0.88 -15.12
N GLY A 151 10.90 -0.87 -15.75
CA GLY A 151 11.48 -2.10 -16.30
C GLY A 151 11.75 -3.16 -15.22
N GLY A 152 12.19 -2.71 -14.03
CA GLY A 152 12.36 -3.58 -12.87
C GLY A 152 11.06 -4.20 -12.36
N ILE A 153 9.95 -3.45 -12.38
CA ILE A 153 8.62 -3.96 -11.97
C ILE A 153 8.09 -4.96 -12.99
N LEU A 154 8.21 -4.67 -14.29
CA LEU A 154 7.77 -5.59 -15.33
C LEU A 154 8.59 -6.89 -15.29
N LYS A 155 9.89 -6.83 -15.02
CA LYS A 155 10.71 -8.03 -14.76
C LYS A 155 10.20 -8.83 -13.56
N LEU A 156 9.88 -8.16 -12.46
CA LEU A 156 9.31 -8.79 -11.27
C LEU A 156 8.00 -9.52 -11.58
N LEU A 157 7.10 -8.87 -12.33
CA LEU A 157 5.81 -9.42 -12.72
C LEU A 157 5.95 -10.56 -13.73
N ALA A 158 6.88 -10.46 -14.69
CA ALA A 158 7.21 -11.55 -15.61
C ALA A 158 7.72 -12.78 -14.84
N SER A 159 8.62 -12.61 -13.86
CA SER A 159 9.05 -13.71 -13.00
C SER A 159 7.92 -14.34 -12.19
N LEU A 160 6.93 -13.55 -11.76
CA LEU A 160 5.74 -14.06 -11.08
C LEU A 160 4.82 -14.85 -12.03
N GLU A 161 4.68 -14.38 -13.27
CA GLU A 161 3.91 -15.00 -14.35
C GLU A 161 4.51 -16.35 -14.79
N GLU A 162 5.84 -16.42 -14.95
CA GLU A 162 6.57 -17.64 -15.29
C GLU A 162 6.42 -18.73 -14.24
N MET A 163 6.43 -18.33 -12.96
CA MET A 163 6.33 -19.25 -11.83
C MET A 163 4.91 -19.77 -11.63
N HIS A 164 3.92 -18.90 -11.83
CA HIS A 164 2.50 -19.22 -11.69
C HIS A 164 1.73 -18.56 -12.82
N GLN A 165 1.28 -19.38 -13.79
CA GLN A 165 0.55 -18.90 -14.97
C GLN A 165 -0.63 -17.99 -14.59
N GLY A 166 -0.65 -16.79 -15.16
CA GLY A 166 -1.64 -15.73 -14.95
C GLY A 166 -1.46 -14.91 -13.68
N LEU A 167 -0.51 -15.25 -12.79
CA LEU A 167 -0.41 -14.60 -11.48
C LEU A 167 0.21 -13.21 -11.56
N GLY A 168 1.16 -12.98 -12.47
CA GLY A 168 1.79 -11.67 -12.68
C GLY A 168 0.74 -10.64 -13.10
N LEU A 169 0.01 -10.95 -14.18
CA LEU A 169 -1.07 -10.09 -14.67
C LEU A 169 -2.17 -9.87 -13.62
N ARG A 170 -2.65 -10.95 -12.98
CA ARG A 170 -3.72 -10.85 -11.96
C ARG A 170 -3.31 -10.00 -10.77
N SER A 171 -2.05 -10.12 -10.33
CA SER A 171 -1.54 -9.35 -9.21
C SER A 171 -1.45 -7.88 -9.54
N LYS A 172 -0.93 -7.53 -10.73
CA LYS A 172 -0.88 -6.16 -11.21
C LYS A 172 -2.26 -5.52 -11.27
N LEU A 173 -3.22 -6.18 -11.91
CA LEU A 173 -4.58 -5.66 -12.06
C LEU A 173 -5.31 -5.52 -10.72
N LEU A 174 -5.07 -6.44 -9.78
CA LEU A 174 -5.66 -6.35 -8.45
C LEU A 174 -5.10 -5.19 -7.64
N VAL A 175 -3.76 -5.02 -7.63
CA VAL A 175 -3.14 -3.90 -6.92
C VAL A 175 -3.58 -2.56 -7.51
N ASP A 176 -3.58 -2.44 -8.84
CA ASP A 176 -4.05 -1.24 -9.53
C ASP A 176 -5.49 -0.89 -9.15
N LEU A 177 -6.39 -1.87 -9.16
CA LEU A 177 -7.79 -1.64 -8.78
C LEU A 177 -7.91 -1.19 -7.33
N CYS A 178 -7.28 -1.92 -6.40
CA CYS A 178 -7.31 -1.56 -4.99
C CYS A 178 -6.68 -0.18 -4.75
N ALA A 179 -5.65 0.16 -5.53
CA ALA A 179 -4.97 1.43 -5.45
C ALA A 179 -5.83 2.59 -5.92
N ASP A 180 -6.49 2.41 -7.07
CA ASP A 180 -7.40 3.39 -7.68
C ASP A 180 -8.61 3.63 -6.75
N GLU A 181 -9.11 2.61 -6.06
CA GLU A 181 -10.21 2.74 -5.08
C GLU A 181 -9.81 3.43 -3.76
N CYS A 182 -8.53 3.34 -3.38
CA CYS A 182 -8.02 3.98 -2.16
C CYS A 182 -7.57 5.43 -2.38
N ASP A 183 -7.57 5.92 -3.64
CA ASP A 183 -7.17 7.26 -4.14
C ASP A 183 -5.71 7.69 -3.83
N GLU A 184 -5.11 7.20 -2.74
CA GLU A 184 -3.76 7.54 -2.32
C GLU A 184 -2.67 6.55 -2.77
N VAL A 185 -2.95 5.29 -3.18
CA VAL A 185 -1.88 4.41 -3.74
C VAL A 185 -1.53 4.77 -5.18
N THR A 186 -2.45 5.39 -5.92
CA THR A 186 -2.17 6.14 -7.16
C THR A 186 -0.95 7.06 -6.95
N SER A 187 -0.73 7.56 -5.74
CA SER A 187 0.44 8.36 -5.38
C SER A 187 1.77 7.61 -5.34
N LEU A 188 1.86 6.27 -5.23
CA LEU A 188 3.17 5.61 -5.11
C LEU A 188 3.90 5.57 -6.46
N VAL A 189 3.24 5.02 -7.49
CA VAL A 189 3.80 4.97 -8.84
C VAL A 189 3.94 6.36 -9.46
N ASP A 190 2.97 7.25 -9.21
CA ASP A 190 3.09 8.65 -9.60
C ASP A 190 4.18 9.39 -8.83
N ALA A 191 4.40 9.10 -7.54
CA ALA A 191 5.51 9.70 -6.80
C ALA A 191 6.86 9.21 -7.31
N SER A 192 6.99 7.93 -7.66
CA SER A 192 8.18 7.39 -8.32
C SER A 192 8.45 8.11 -9.64
N ALA A 193 7.43 8.25 -10.50
CA ALA A 193 7.55 8.97 -11.78
C ALA A 193 7.90 10.45 -11.58
N LYS A 194 7.24 11.15 -10.65
CA LYS A 194 7.55 12.56 -10.31
C LYS A 194 8.96 12.72 -9.75
N CYS A 195 9.45 11.75 -8.97
CA CYS A 195 10.83 11.77 -8.46
C CYS A 195 11.84 11.58 -9.61
N LEU A 196 11.56 10.70 -10.57
CA LEU A 196 12.37 10.55 -11.77
C LEU A 196 12.43 11.85 -12.58
N GLU A 197 11.28 12.49 -12.83
CA GLU A 197 11.22 13.78 -13.53
C GLU A 197 12.04 14.87 -12.81
N LYS A 198 11.94 14.94 -11.47
CA LYS A 198 12.72 15.89 -10.65
C LYS A 198 14.21 15.60 -10.70
N SER A 199 14.60 14.32 -10.66
CA SER A 199 15.99 13.91 -10.78
C SER A 199 16.57 14.36 -12.12
N ALA A 200 15.90 14.07 -13.24
CA ALA A 200 16.34 14.48 -14.58
C ALA A 200 16.46 16.01 -14.71
N LYS A 201 15.52 16.76 -14.14
CA LYS A 201 15.60 18.24 -14.10
C LYS A 201 16.80 18.73 -13.30
N ALA A 202 17.08 18.13 -12.15
CA ALA A 202 18.22 18.50 -11.32
C ALA A 202 19.56 18.19 -12.04
N GLU A 203 19.65 17.09 -12.79
CA GLU A 203 20.84 16.77 -13.59
C GLU A 203 21.08 17.78 -14.71
N ALA A 204 20.02 18.12 -15.46
CA ALA A 204 20.11 19.11 -16.52
C ALA A 204 20.57 20.48 -15.99
N MET A 205 20.07 20.89 -14.81
CA MET A 205 20.51 22.11 -14.15
C MET A 205 21.97 22.07 -13.69
N ALA A 206 22.43 20.93 -13.15
CA ALA A 206 23.82 20.76 -12.74
C ALA A 206 24.77 20.85 -13.94
N LEU A 207 24.46 20.17 -15.04
CA LEU A 207 25.20 20.23 -16.31
C LEU A 207 25.25 21.65 -16.88
N ALA A 208 24.14 22.38 -16.84
CA ALA A 208 24.08 23.77 -17.30
C ALA A 208 24.88 24.73 -16.40
N GLY A 209 24.89 24.51 -15.10
CA GLY A 209 25.67 25.28 -14.13
C GLY A 209 27.18 25.07 -14.28
N GLU A 210 27.62 23.83 -14.46
CA GLU A 210 29.03 23.48 -14.70
C GLU A 210 29.55 24.04 -16.03
N ALA A 211 28.71 24.11 -17.07
CA ALA A 211 29.07 24.76 -18.33
C ALA A 211 29.24 26.30 -18.21
N ALA A 212 28.62 26.91 -17.19
CA ALA A 212 28.67 28.36 -16.96
C ALA A 212 29.74 28.80 -15.94
N SER A 213 30.20 27.90 -15.05
CA SER A 213 31.26 28.17 -14.07
C SER A 213 32.54 27.39 -14.40
N GLY A 214 33.66 28.09 -14.62
CA GLY A 214 35.00 27.46 -14.67
C GLY A 214 35.33 26.65 -13.41
N PRO A 215 36.43 25.87 -13.36
CA PRO A 215 36.64 24.79 -12.39
C PRO A 215 36.53 25.28 -10.94
N VAL A 216 35.45 24.89 -10.25
CA VAL A 216 35.20 25.19 -8.83
C VAL A 216 35.60 23.96 -7.98
N PRO A 217 36.17 24.13 -6.76
CA PRO A 217 36.58 23.01 -5.93
C PRO A 217 35.38 22.21 -5.43
N ARG A 218 35.55 20.88 -5.40
CA ARG A 218 34.58 19.87 -4.99
C ARG A 218 34.09 20.11 -3.56
N ALA A 219 32.85 20.59 -3.40
CA ALA A 219 32.18 20.61 -2.11
C ALA A 219 31.91 19.17 -1.62
N GLY A 220 32.07 18.94 -0.31
CA GLY A 220 31.94 17.63 0.33
C GLY A 220 30.53 17.03 0.28
N PRO A 221 30.39 15.75 0.71
CA PRO A 221 29.16 14.98 0.56
C PRO A 221 28.12 15.40 1.59
N ALA A 222 27.41 16.50 1.32
CA ALA A 222 26.13 16.77 1.96
C ALA A 222 25.06 16.56 0.89
N GLU A 223 24.26 15.49 1.01
CA GLU A 223 23.07 15.27 0.18
C GLU A 223 22.12 16.45 0.39
N SER A 224 22.23 17.47 -0.46
CA SER A 224 21.31 18.59 -0.42
C SER A 224 19.92 18.08 -0.80
N SER A 225 18.91 18.47 -0.03
CA SER A 225 17.51 18.25 -0.37
C SER A 225 17.23 18.93 -1.72
N GLY A 226 17.31 18.17 -2.81
CA GLY A 226 17.26 18.72 -4.17
C GLY A 226 18.20 18.05 -5.19
N SER A 227 19.19 17.27 -4.76
CA SER A 227 20.12 16.60 -5.70
C SER A 227 19.43 15.54 -6.57
N PRO A 228 19.97 15.21 -7.76
CA PRO A 228 19.50 14.11 -8.58
C PRO A 228 19.39 12.77 -7.83
N GLU A 229 20.38 12.47 -6.99
CA GLU A 229 20.50 11.25 -6.20
C GLU A 229 19.43 11.21 -5.10
N PHE A 230 19.17 12.34 -4.44
CA PHE A 230 18.11 12.46 -3.44
C PHE A 230 16.74 12.08 -4.03
N TRP A 231 16.40 12.63 -5.20
CA TRP A 231 15.13 12.30 -5.86
C TRP A 231 15.09 10.84 -6.34
N ARG A 232 16.19 10.30 -6.87
CA ARG A 232 16.27 8.88 -7.24
C ARG A 232 16.05 7.97 -6.04
N HIS A 233 16.74 8.23 -4.94
CA HIS A 233 16.61 7.45 -3.72
C HIS A 233 15.15 7.47 -3.21
N ARG A 234 14.54 8.65 -3.17
CA ARG A 234 13.14 8.80 -2.76
C ARG A 234 12.17 8.06 -3.69
N GLY A 235 12.36 8.16 -5.00
CA GLY A 235 11.54 7.44 -5.99
C GLY A 235 11.67 5.92 -5.86
N LEU A 236 12.89 5.42 -5.62
CA LEU A 236 13.12 3.99 -5.41
C LEU A 236 12.39 3.45 -4.19
N LYS A 237 12.27 4.22 -3.10
CA LYS A 237 11.50 3.80 -1.92
C LYS A 237 10.01 3.64 -2.20
N TYR A 238 9.43 4.51 -3.03
CA TYR A 238 8.05 4.35 -3.48
C TYR A 238 7.88 3.13 -4.39
N LEU A 239 8.84 2.91 -5.30
CA LEU A 239 8.83 1.77 -6.21
C LEU A 239 9.00 0.43 -5.47
N GLU A 240 9.89 0.38 -4.48
CA GLU A 240 10.10 -0.77 -3.59
C GLU A 240 8.80 -1.13 -2.86
N ARG A 241 8.11 -0.14 -2.27
CA ARG A 241 6.81 -0.37 -1.62
C ARG A 241 5.78 -0.93 -2.60
N TYR A 242 5.72 -0.39 -3.82
CA TYR A 242 4.82 -0.89 -4.85
C TYR A 242 5.15 -2.34 -5.26
N ALA A 243 6.43 -2.70 -5.39
CA ALA A 243 6.87 -4.06 -5.65
C ALA A 243 6.38 -5.04 -4.56
N TYR A 244 6.48 -4.66 -3.27
CA TYR A 244 5.97 -5.49 -2.18
C TYR A 244 4.45 -5.67 -2.22
N LEU A 245 3.68 -4.63 -2.60
CA LEU A 245 2.22 -4.76 -2.78
C LEU A 245 1.86 -5.73 -3.91
N LEU A 246 2.60 -5.71 -5.03
CA LEU A 246 2.42 -6.66 -6.14
C LEU A 246 2.69 -8.10 -5.69
N LEU A 247 3.78 -8.32 -4.95
CA LEU A 247 4.12 -9.63 -4.41
C LEU A 247 3.10 -10.11 -3.37
N PHE A 248 2.67 -9.21 -2.48
CA PHE A 248 1.63 -9.52 -1.50
C PHE A 248 0.30 -9.89 -2.18
N SER A 249 -0.05 -9.23 -3.28
CA SER A 249 -1.19 -9.61 -4.09
C SER A 249 -1.05 -11.02 -4.68
N GLY A 250 0.12 -11.36 -5.23
CA GLY A 250 0.40 -12.71 -5.73
C GLY A 250 0.28 -13.77 -4.64
N TYR A 251 0.88 -13.50 -3.48
CA TYR A 251 0.75 -14.31 -2.28
C TYR A 251 -0.73 -14.52 -1.88
N ALA A 252 -1.50 -13.44 -1.72
CA ALA A 252 -2.89 -13.53 -1.27
C ALA A 252 -3.76 -14.32 -2.24
N LEU A 253 -3.57 -14.13 -3.56
CA LEU A 253 -4.29 -14.87 -4.60
C LEU A 253 -4.00 -16.38 -4.56
N LEU A 254 -2.81 -16.79 -4.13
CA LEU A 254 -2.43 -18.20 -3.99
C LEU A 254 -2.94 -18.82 -2.68
N THR A 255 -2.85 -18.07 -1.58
CA THR A 255 -3.04 -18.62 -0.23
C THR A 255 -4.44 -18.45 0.35
N ALA A 256 -5.25 -17.55 -0.21
CA ALA A 256 -6.59 -17.25 0.32
C ALA A 256 -7.51 -18.49 0.41
N LYS A 257 -7.47 -19.39 -0.60
CA LYS A 257 -8.25 -20.64 -0.57
C LYS A 257 -7.80 -21.60 0.54
N GLY A 258 -6.52 -21.57 0.88
CA GLY A 258 -5.93 -22.33 1.98
C GLY A 258 -6.06 -21.62 3.34
N GLY A 259 -6.83 -20.53 3.41
CA GLY A 259 -7.05 -19.78 4.65
C GLY A 259 -5.82 -19.03 5.15
N PHE A 260 -4.90 -18.65 4.25
CA PHE A 260 -3.65 -17.96 4.61
C PHE A 260 -2.75 -18.75 5.58
N SER A 261 -2.76 -20.08 5.51
CA SER A 261 -1.94 -20.95 6.38
C SER A 261 -0.43 -20.84 6.15
N LEU A 262 0.00 -20.44 4.95
CA LEU A 262 1.37 -20.07 4.64
C LEU A 262 1.56 -18.58 4.90
N THR A 263 2.58 -18.17 5.65
CA THR A 263 2.87 -16.75 5.91
C THR A 263 3.49 -16.08 4.67
N PHE A 264 3.41 -14.75 4.57
CA PHE A 264 4.06 -13.99 3.50
C PHE A 264 5.59 -14.12 3.59
N THR A 265 6.17 -14.08 4.79
CA THR A 265 7.61 -14.31 4.98
C THR A 265 8.04 -15.69 4.48
N GLU A 266 7.30 -16.76 4.80
CA GLU A 266 7.61 -18.10 4.30
C GLU A 266 7.48 -18.20 2.77
N TRP A 267 6.46 -17.56 2.20
CA TRP A 267 6.30 -17.48 0.75
C TRP A 267 7.49 -16.72 0.12
N MET A 268 7.90 -15.58 0.66
CA MET A 268 9.06 -14.82 0.17
C MET A 268 10.38 -15.58 0.30
N LYS A 269 10.55 -16.39 1.35
CA LYS A 269 11.73 -17.27 1.51
C LYS A 269 11.81 -18.33 0.41
N LYS A 270 10.68 -18.91 0.01
CA LYS A 270 10.61 -19.88 -1.11
C LYS A 270 10.86 -19.22 -2.47
N HIS A 271 10.66 -17.91 -2.57
CA HIS A 271 10.80 -17.15 -3.81
C HIS A 271 11.90 -16.08 -3.71
N TRP A 272 13.09 -16.49 -3.28
CA TRP A 272 14.23 -15.59 -3.04
C TRP A 272 14.60 -14.71 -4.24
N VAL A 273 14.30 -15.14 -5.47
CA VAL A 273 14.52 -14.37 -6.71
C VAL A 273 13.88 -12.98 -6.64
N PHE A 274 12.72 -12.84 -5.99
CA PHE A 274 12.05 -11.56 -5.83
C PHE A 274 12.86 -10.59 -4.96
N LYS A 275 13.54 -11.10 -3.92
CA LYS A 275 14.42 -10.27 -3.09
C LYS A 275 15.61 -9.74 -3.88
N ARG A 276 16.15 -10.53 -4.81
CA ARG A 276 17.19 -10.08 -5.73
C ARG A 276 16.66 -9.00 -6.68
N LEU A 277 15.52 -9.23 -7.33
CA LEU A 277 14.91 -8.28 -8.26
C LEU A 277 14.56 -6.95 -7.59
N ILE A 278 14.07 -6.97 -6.34
CA ILE A 278 13.80 -5.75 -5.57
C ILE A 278 15.08 -4.94 -5.33
N ARG A 279 16.20 -5.60 -4.98
CA ARG A 279 17.50 -4.93 -4.76
C ARG A 279 18.08 -4.31 -6.03
N GLU A 280 17.68 -4.81 -7.20
CA GLU A 280 18.12 -4.36 -8.52
C GLU A 280 17.15 -3.34 -9.14
N LEU A 281 16.12 -2.89 -8.42
CA LEU A 281 15.18 -1.89 -8.93
C LEU A 281 15.89 -0.57 -9.28
N VAL A 282 15.53 -0.05 -10.45
CA VAL A 282 15.96 1.24 -10.98
C VAL A 282 14.76 2.01 -11.50
N LEU A 283 14.83 3.34 -11.52
CA LEU A 283 13.74 4.20 -12.00
C LEU A 283 13.71 4.36 -13.54
N SER A 284 14.12 3.35 -14.32
CA SER A 284 14.20 3.41 -15.79
C SER A 284 13.34 2.38 -16.55
#